data_AF-A0A7Y3V0T2-F1
#
_entry.id   AF-A0A7Y3V0T2-F1
#
_cell.length_a   1.000
_cell.length_b   1.000
_cell.length_c   1.000
_cell.angle_alpha   90.00
_cell.angle_beta   90.00
_cell.angle_gamma   90.00
#
_symmetry.space_group_name_H-M   'P 1'
#
loop_
_entity.id
_entity.type
_entity.pdbx_description
1 polymer ?
#
loop_
_entity_poly.entity_id
_entity_poly.type
_entity_poly.pdbx_seq_one_letter_code
_entity_poly.pdbx_strand_id
1 'polypeptide(L)'
;ENATGGNFEQLTPNPTPAQTTINDSVDTTTATLTANPSVTEGGVITYTVTLSNPAQTPVTVTLSNGQTITVEAGKTQGSVDFQT
;
A
#
# COMPACT_ATOMS: atom_id res chain seq x y z
N GLU A 1 -0.90 -30.02 70.23
CA GLU A 1 -0.33 -29.52 68.97
C GLU A 1 -1.22 -29.89 67.77
N ASN A 2 -2.28 -29.11 67.51
CA ASN A 2 -2.96 -29.17 66.21
C ASN A 2 -2.19 -28.25 65.26
N ALA A 3 -1.55 -28.80 64.24
CA ALA A 3 -0.97 -28.01 63.16
C ALA A 3 -2.08 -27.65 62.18
N THR A 4 -2.44 -26.36 62.12
CA THR A 4 -3.29 -25.80 61.06
C THR A 4 -2.52 -25.85 59.74
N GLY A 5 -2.72 -26.93 59.00
CA GLY A 5 -2.12 -27.13 57.68
C GLY A 5 -2.79 -26.25 56.63
N GLY A 6 -1.96 -25.45 55.95
CA GLY A 6 -2.16 -25.09 54.55
C GLY A 6 -2.70 -23.69 54.31
N ASN A 7 -1.79 -22.70 54.23
CA ASN A 7 -1.94 -21.62 53.26
C ASN A 7 -1.89 -22.23 51.85
N PHE A 8 -2.96 -22.90 51.41
CA PHE A 8 -3.04 -23.31 50.02
C PHE A 8 -3.14 -22.01 49.21
N GLU A 9 -2.02 -21.62 48.59
CA GLU A 9 -1.93 -20.44 47.73
C GLU A 9 -3.16 -20.36 46.83
N GLN A 10 -4.06 -19.43 47.13
CA GLN A 10 -5.21 -19.14 46.29
C GLN A 10 -4.68 -18.43 45.03
N LEU A 11 -4.16 -19.21 44.10
CA LEU A 11 -3.85 -18.79 42.75
C LEU A 11 -5.16 -18.76 41.97
N THR A 12 -5.99 -17.73 42.22
CA THR A 12 -7.10 -17.41 41.33
C THR A 12 -6.51 -16.90 40.01
N PRO A 13 -6.54 -17.68 38.92
CA PRO A 13 -6.03 -17.21 37.64
C PRO A 13 -6.94 -16.08 37.18
N ASN A 14 -6.36 -14.99 36.69
CA ASN A 14 -7.14 -13.91 36.12
C ASN A 14 -7.96 -14.47 34.93
N PRO A 15 -9.31 -14.48 35.00
CA PRO A 15 -10.14 -15.00 33.93
C PRO A 15 -10.26 -14.03 32.74
N THR A 16 -9.64 -12.84 32.85
CA THR A 16 -9.65 -11.85 31.78
C THR A 16 -8.91 -12.42 30.58
N PRO A 17 -9.59 -12.61 29.43
CA PRO A 17 -8.95 -13.06 28.21
C PRO A 17 -7.85 -12.07 27.80
N ALA A 18 -6.69 -12.58 27.40
CA ALA A 18 -5.70 -11.74 26.76
C ALA A 18 -6.27 -11.27 25.41
N GLN A 19 -6.46 -9.96 25.26
CA GLN A 19 -6.95 -9.37 24.02
C GLN A 19 -5.76 -8.96 23.16
N THR A 20 -5.56 -9.64 22.03
CA THR A 20 -4.65 -9.21 20.97
C THR A 20 -5.45 -8.50 19.90
N THR A 21 -5.45 -7.16 19.94
CA THR A 21 -6.05 -6.36 18.88
C THR A 21 -5.13 -6.40 17.67
N ILE A 22 -5.65 -6.91 16.54
CA ILE A 22 -4.98 -6.80 15.24
C ILE A 22 -5.56 -5.56 14.56
N ASN A 23 -4.74 -4.52 14.45
CA ASN A 23 -5.06 -3.34 13.67
C ASN A 23 -4.64 -3.59 12.23
N ASP A 24 -5.60 -3.94 11.37
CA ASP A 24 -5.38 -3.94 9.93
C ASP A 24 -5.39 -2.50 9.41
N SER A 25 -4.40 -2.12 8.62
CA SER A 25 -4.28 -0.79 8.02
C SER A 25 -4.69 -0.90 6.56
N VAL A 26 -5.71 -0.15 6.16
CA VAL A 26 -6.09 -0.04 4.75
C VAL A 26 -5.16 0.98 4.10
N ASP A 27 -4.10 0.50 3.45
CA ASP A 27 -3.18 1.35 2.68
C ASP A 27 -3.83 1.73 1.34
N THR A 28 -4.58 2.82 1.31
CA THR A 28 -5.17 3.34 0.08
C THR A 28 -4.08 3.92 -0.82
N THR A 29 -3.79 3.26 -1.95
CA THR A 29 -2.92 3.81 -2.99
C THR A 29 -3.75 4.59 -4.01
N THR A 30 -3.44 5.87 -4.21
CA THR A 30 -4.06 6.72 -5.23
C THR A 30 -3.13 6.86 -6.43
N ALA A 31 -3.68 6.76 -7.64
CA ALA A 31 -2.95 6.95 -8.88
C ALA A 31 -3.36 8.26 -9.56
N THR A 32 -2.37 9.03 -10.00
CA THR A 32 -2.57 10.30 -10.71
C THR A 32 -1.86 10.23 -12.05
N LEU A 33 -2.57 10.55 -13.12
CA LEU A 33 -2.03 10.60 -14.48
C LEU A 33 -1.88 12.06 -14.91
N THR A 34 -0.67 12.44 -15.28
CA THR A 34 -0.37 13.75 -15.85
C THR A 34 0.18 13.59 -17.26
N ALA A 35 -0.10 14.58 -18.12
CA ALA A 35 0.43 14.63 -19.48
C ALA A 35 0.99 16.02 -19.75
N ASN A 36 2.19 16.09 -20.32
CA ASN A 36 2.79 17.35 -20.73
C ASN A 36 2.24 17.70 -22.13
N PRO A 37 1.51 18.82 -22.31
CA PRO A 37 1.04 19.20 -23.63
C PRO A 37 2.23 19.65 -24.48
N SER A 38 2.56 18.87 -25.52
CA SER A 38 3.45 19.32 -26.58
C SER A 38 2.62 19.94 -27.70
N VAL A 39 2.74 21.25 -27.88
CA VAL A 39 1.96 22.07 -28.82
C VAL A 39 2.79 22.42 -30.07
N THR A 40 3.39 21.41 -30.69
CA THR A 40 4.06 21.55 -32.00
C THR A 40 3.67 20.34 -32.84
N GLU A 41 3.38 20.53 -34.13
CA GLU A 41 3.15 19.40 -35.05
C GLU A 41 4.37 18.46 -34.99
N GLY A 42 4.15 17.19 -34.65
CA GLY A 42 5.23 16.21 -34.39
C GLY A 42 5.82 16.22 -32.98
N GLY A 43 5.14 16.85 -32.02
CA GLY A 43 5.56 16.92 -30.62
C GLY A 43 5.47 15.58 -29.88
N VAL A 44 6.40 15.37 -28.92
CA VAL A 44 6.34 14.25 -27.96
C VAL A 44 5.47 14.65 -26.78
N ILE A 45 4.43 13.86 -26.49
CA ILE A 45 3.62 13.94 -25.28
C ILE A 45 4.16 12.91 -24.29
N THR A 46 4.66 13.38 -23.15
CA THR A 46 5.07 12.50 -22.05
C THR A 46 3.88 12.30 -21.11
N TYR A 47 3.53 11.04 -20.85
CA TYR A 47 2.50 10.66 -19.89
C TYR A 47 3.16 10.07 -18.65
N THR A 48 2.89 10.64 -17.47
CA THR A 48 3.47 10.20 -16.21
C THR A 48 2.37 9.73 -15.25
N VAL A 49 2.49 8.51 -14.74
CA VAL A 49 1.65 7.97 -13.66
C VAL A 49 2.41 8.11 -12.36
N THR A 50 1.80 8.75 -11.36
CA THR A 50 2.33 8.86 -9.99
C THR A 50 1.38 8.22 -9.00
N LEU A 51 1.91 7.29 -8.20
CA LEU A 51 1.25 6.60 -7.11
C LEU A 51 1.57 7.29 -5.77
N SER A 52 0.62 7.33 -4.84
CA SER A 52 0.85 7.88 -3.49
C SER A 52 1.77 7.01 -2.62
N ASN A 53 1.94 5.75 -2.99
CA ASN A 53 2.74 4.77 -2.26
C ASN A 53 3.56 3.95 -3.26
N PRO A 54 4.74 3.42 -2.88
CA PRO A 54 5.49 2.51 -3.73
C PRO A 54 4.64 1.30 -4.11
N ALA A 55 4.69 0.92 -5.39
CA ALA A 55 3.98 -0.25 -5.89
C ALA A 55 4.52 -1.53 -5.21
N GLN A 56 3.67 -2.32 -4.56
CA GLN A 56 4.10 -3.60 -3.98
C GLN A 56 4.36 -4.65 -5.07
N THR A 57 3.56 -4.61 -6.14
CA THR A 57 3.70 -5.38 -7.37
C THR A 57 3.66 -4.44 -8.57
N PRO A 58 4.21 -4.81 -9.73
CA PRO A 58 4.13 -3.96 -10.92
C PRO A 58 2.68 -3.54 -11.24
N VAL A 59 2.47 -2.25 -11.48
CA VAL A 59 1.15 -1.69 -11.84
C VAL A 59 1.19 -1.27 -13.31
N THR A 60 0.24 -1.77 -14.09
CA THR A 60 0.09 -1.42 -15.51
C THR A 60 -1.10 -0.50 -15.71
N VAL A 61 -0.87 0.64 -16.34
CA VAL A 61 -1.90 1.61 -16.73
C VAL A 61 -1.99 1.65 -18.25
N THR A 62 -3.13 1.25 -18.79
CA THR A 62 -3.43 1.36 -20.23
C THR A 62 -4.09 2.71 -20.51
N LEU A 63 -3.49 3.48 -21.40
CA LEU A 63 -4.02 4.75 -21.87
C LEU A 63 -5.04 4.54 -22.99
N SER A 64 -5.96 5.49 -23.18
CA SER A 64 -6.98 5.43 -24.23
C SER A 64 -6.40 5.44 -25.65
N ASN A 65 -5.17 5.91 -25.82
CA ASN A 65 -4.43 5.84 -27.09
C ASN A 65 -3.73 4.47 -27.32
N GLY A 66 -3.92 3.50 -26.42
CA GLY A 66 -3.36 2.15 -26.53
C GLY A 66 -1.95 1.98 -25.94
N GLN A 67 -1.28 3.06 -25.53
CA GLN A 67 0.01 2.98 -24.85
C GLN A 67 -0.14 2.38 -23.44
N THR A 68 0.91 1.73 -22.94
CA THR A 68 0.93 1.17 -21.58
C THR A 68 2.05 1.80 -20.77
N ILE A 69 1.73 2.24 -19.56
CA ILE A 69 2.69 2.70 -18.56
C ILE A 69 2.82 1.62 -17.49
N THR A 70 4.04 1.21 -17.20
CA THR A 70 4.34 0.29 -16.10
C THR A 70 5.01 1.04 -14.97
N VAL A 71 4.46 0.95 -13.77
CA VAL A 71 5.11 1.36 -12.52
C VAL A 71 5.68 0.10 -11.88
N GLU A 72 7.01 -0.03 -11.90
CA GLU A 72 7.71 -1.17 -11.34
C GLU A 72 7.51 -1.30 -9.82
N ALA A 73 7.66 -2.53 -9.30
CA ALA A 73 7.62 -2.76 -7.87
C ALA A 73 8.68 -1.89 -7.14
N GLY A 74 8.30 -1.34 -6.00
CA GLY A 74 9.09 -0.41 -5.19
C GLY A 74 9.15 1.01 -5.76
N LYS A 75 8.54 1.30 -6.91
CA LYS A 75 8.49 2.65 -7.50
C LYS A 75 7.13 3.29 -7.26
N THR A 76 7.14 4.62 -7.23
CA THR A 76 5.93 5.44 -7.17
C THR A 76 5.58 6.05 -8.52
N GLN A 77 6.42 5.88 -9.54
CA GLN A 77 6.23 6.57 -10.82
C GLN A 77 6.62 5.71 -12.02
N GLY A 78 5.87 5.87 -13.11
CA GLY A 78 6.17 5.33 -14.43
C GLY A 78 5.82 6.37 -15.50
N SER A 79 6.49 6.30 -16.65
CA SER A 79 6.26 7.25 -17.75
C SER A 79 6.33 6.57 -19.11
N VAL A 80 5.62 7.12 -20.09
CA VAL A 80 5.73 6.73 -21.50
C VAL A 80 5.63 7.97 -22.39
N ASP A 81 6.46 7.99 -23.44
CA ASP A 81 6.42 9.02 -24.46
C ASP A 81 5.55 8.58 -25.64
N PHE A 82 4.73 9.48 -26.13
CA PHE A 82 3.88 9.28 -27.30
C PHE A 82 4.17 10.37 -28.33
N GLN A 83 4.44 9.96 -29.56
CA GLN A 83 4.68 10.88 -30.68
C GLN A 83 3.45 10.90 -31.58
N THR A 84 2.97 12.10 -31.89
CA THR A 84 1.86 12.30 -32.83
C THR A 84 2.32 12.39 -34.28
#